data_AF-A0A485A5R1-F1
#
_entry.id   AF-A0A485A5R1-F1
#
_cell.length_a   1.000
_cell.length_b   1.000
_cell.length_c   1.000
_cell.angle_alpha   90.00
_cell.angle_beta   90.00
_cell.angle_gamma   90.00
#
_symmetry.space_group_name_H-M   'P 1'
#
loop_
_entity.id
_entity.type
_entity.pdbx_description
1 polymer ?
#
loop_
_entity_poly.entity_id
_entity_poly.type
_entity_poly.pdbx_seq_one_letter_code
_entity_poly.pdbx_strand_id
1 'polypeptide(L)'
;MQTFLAGYLVQTLLFDKAIPTDALMISSGIGFITIPLLGWLSDKIGRRVPYIIVNITAILLAYPMVSIIVDKSYSVGAIMASLIVIHNIAVLGLFALENITMAEIFGSRNRFTRMAISKETGGLVAVGFGPVLAGIFCNMTGSWWPIVAMLICYSSIGLLSALLMPEVRDRDLSLLDDAADATPQHRTVRSGQLT
;
A
#
# COMPACT_ATOMS: atom_id res chain seq x y z
N MET A 1 2.95 -9.72 0.14
CA MET A 1 4.24 -9.75 -0.61
C MET A 1 5.42 -10.03 0.33
N GLN A 2 5.77 -9.15 1.27
CA GLN A 2 6.97 -9.26 2.12
C GLN A 2 7.16 -10.63 2.80
N THR A 3 6.20 -11.09 3.60
CA THR A 3 6.33 -12.33 4.38
C THR A 3 6.48 -13.56 3.50
N PHE A 4 5.60 -13.71 2.51
CA PHE A 4 5.61 -14.87 1.62
C PHE A 4 6.84 -14.89 0.71
N LEU A 5 7.19 -13.77 0.09
CA LEU A 5 8.32 -13.70 -0.84
C LEU A 5 9.65 -13.98 -0.14
N ALA A 6 9.87 -13.44 1.06
CA ALA A 6 11.05 -13.76 1.86
C ALA A 6 11.12 -15.25 2.22
N GLY A 7 9.99 -15.85 2.63
CA GLY A 7 9.89 -17.29 2.89
C GLY A 7 10.17 -18.13 1.63
N TYR A 8 9.60 -17.75 0.49
CA TYR A 8 9.76 -18.43 -0.80
C TYR A 8 11.22 -18.45 -1.25
N LEU A 9 11.95 -17.33 -1.11
CA LEU A 9 13.37 -17.24 -1.43
C LEU A 9 14.20 -18.25 -0.62
N VAL A 10 13.95 -18.34 0.69
CA VAL A 10 14.74 -19.19 1.58
C VAL A 10 14.31 -20.66 1.51
N GLN A 11 13.01 -20.93 1.54
CA GLN A 11 12.47 -22.29 1.67
C GLN A 11 12.34 -23.00 0.33
N THR A 12 11.93 -22.31 -0.72
CA THR A 12 11.69 -22.91 -2.04
C THR A 12 12.90 -22.75 -2.94
N LEU A 13 13.46 -21.55 -2.99
CA LEU A 13 14.60 -21.26 -3.85
C LEU A 13 15.95 -21.46 -3.13
N LEU A 14 15.99 -21.78 -1.84
CA LEU A 14 17.24 -22.09 -1.12
C LEU A 14 18.28 -20.95 -1.20
N PHE A 15 17.83 -19.70 -1.16
CA PHE A 15 18.71 -18.55 -0.96
C PHE A 15 19.21 -18.49 0.48
N ASP A 16 20.34 -17.84 0.70
CA ASP A 16 20.77 -17.46 2.05
C ASP A 16 19.72 -16.55 2.69
N LYS A 17 19.31 -16.87 3.93
CA LYS A 17 18.36 -16.08 4.72
C LYS A 17 18.79 -14.63 4.93
N ALA A 18 20.09 -14.35 4.92
CA ALA A 18 20.63 -13.00 5.06
C ALA A 18 20.17 -12.09 3.92
N ILE A 19 20.02 -12.61 2.70
CA ILE A 19 19.69 -11.82 1.51
C ILE A 19 18.33 -11.10 1.67
N PRO A 20 17.19 -11.81 1.88
CA PRO A 20 15.92 -11.13 2.07
C PRO A 20 15.85 -10.38 3.40
N THR A 21 16.48 -10.86 4.47
CA THR A 21 16.46 -10.19 5.78
C THR A 21 17.18 -8.84 5.74
N ASP A 22 18.42 -8.80 5.23
CA ASP A 22 19.21 -7.58 5.14
C ASP A 22 18.59 -6.60 4.15
N ALA A 23 18.07 -7.09 3.02
CA ALA A 23 17.36 -6.25 2.07
C ALA A 23 16.15 -5.57 2.72
N LEU A 24 15.33 -6.30 3.48
CA LEU A 24 14.15 -5.74 4.17
C LEU A 24 14.53 -4.80 5.31
N MET A 25 15.63 -5.08 6.02
CA MET A 25 16.18 -4.19 7.04
C MET A 25 16.63 -2.85 6.45
N ILE A 26 17.44 -2.89 5.39
CA ILE A 26 17.90 -1.69 4.66
C ILE A 26 16.70 -0.94 4.08
N SER A 27 15.75 -1.68 3.50
CA SER A 27 14.52 -1.11 2.92
C SER A 27 13.68 -0.37 3.95
N SER A 28 13.56 -0.92 5.16
CA SER A 28 12.89 -0.27 6.29
C SER A 28 13.60 1.01 6.73
N GLY A 29 14.95 1.00 6.71
CA GLY A 29 15.76 2.20 6.94
C GLY A 29 15.49 3.30 5.92
N ILE A 30 15.41 2.95 4.63
CA ILE A 30 15.02 3.88 3.54
C ILE A 30 13.56 4.36 3.74
N GLY A 31 12.70 3.46 4.23
CA GLY A 31 11.31 3.71 4.57
C GLY A 31 11.10 4.91 5.50
N PHE A 32 12.02 5.15 6.45
CA PHE A 32 11.97 6.31 7.34
C PHE A 32 12.01 7.65 6.58
N ILE A 33 12.58 7.67 5.37
CA ILE A 33 12.63 8.85 4.51
C ILE A 33 11.47 8.81 3.52
N THR A 34 11.17 7.64 2.94
CA THR A 34 10.10 7.45 1.96
C THR A 34 8.72 7.83 2.52
N ILE A 35 8.42 7.44 3.76
CA ILE A 35 7.09 7.65 4.38
C ILE A 35 6.80 9.16 4.57
N PRO A 36 7.66 9.97 5.22
CA PRO A 36 7.45 11.41 5.32
C PRO A 36 7.45 12.12 3.96
N LEU A 37 8.29 11.69 3.03
CA LEU A 37 8.36 12.28 1.69
C LEU A 37 7.06 12.08 0.91
N LEU A 38 6.50 10.87 0.95
CA LEU A 38 5.20 10.59 0.33
C LEU A 38 4.06 11.31 1.05
N GLY A 39 4.15 11.46 2.37
CA GLY A 39 3.19 12.27 3.12
C GLY A 39 3.19 13.72 2.66
N TRP A 40 4.36 14.35 2.64
CA TRP A 40 4.51 15.72 2.15
C TRP A 40 4.09 15.90 0.68
N LEU A 41 4.39 14.90 -0.18
CA LEU A 41 3.98 14.92 -1.58
C LEU A 41 2.45 14.84 -1.71
N SER A 42 1.82 13.98 -0.91
CA SER A 42 0.37 13.85 -0.80
C SER A 42 -0.28 15.13 -0.28
N ASP A 43 0.38 15.80 0.66
CA ASP A 43 -0.04 17.09 1.18
C ASP A 43 -0.13 18.16 0.09
N LYS A 44 0.84 18.16 -0.84
CA LYS A 44 0.94 19.16 -1.92
C LYS A 44 0.08 18.88 -3.14
N ILE A 45 -0.04 17.63 -3.57
CA ILE A 45 -0.69 17.26 -4.84
C ILE A 45 -2.16 16.84 -4.63
N GLY A 46 -2.55 16.51 -3.40
CA GLY A 46 -3.82 15.85 -3.09
C GLY A 46 -3.62 14.38 -2.79
N ARG A 47 -4.63 13.73 -2.20
CA ARG A 47 -4.48 12.36 -1.67
C ARG A 47 -4.70 11.33 -2.76
N ARG A 48 -5.58 11.64 -3.71
CA ARG A 48 -5.97 10.72 -4.77
C ARG A 48 -4.85 10.45 -5.78
N VAL A 49 -4.18 11.51 -6.25
CA VAL A 49 -3.17 11.42 -7.33
C VAL A 49 -1.94 10.58 -6.94
N PRO A 50 -1.29 10.79 -5.79
CA PRO A 50 -0.17 9.93 -5.35
C PRO A 50 -0.59 8.47 -5.20
N TYR A 51 -1.81 8.22 -4.70
CA TYR A 51 -2.35 6.88 -4.55
C TYR A 51 -2.43 6.16 -5.90
N ILE A 52 -2.93 6.85 -6.93
CA ILE A 52 -2.99 6.33 -8.30
C ILE A 52 -1.58 6.05 -8.84
N ILE A 53 -0.66 7.02 -8.70
CA ILE A 53 0.72 6.90 -9.21
C ILE A 53 1.43 5.71 -8.56
N VAL A 54 1.36 5.57 -7.24
CA VAL A 54 2.05 4.48 -6.53
C VAL A 54 1.44 3.13 -6.89
N ASN A 55 0.11 3.00 -7.01
CA ASN A 55 -0.49 1.74 -7.44
C ASN A 55 -0.12 1.37 -8.88
N ILE A 56 -0.15 2.32 -9.81
CA ILE A 56 0.29 2.08 -11.21
C ILE A 56 1.76 1.65 -11.22
N THR A 57 2.61 2.34 -10.47
CA THR A 57 4.04 2.01 -10.38
C THR A 57 4.24 0.63 -9.78
N ALA A 58 3.48 0.25 -8.74
CA ALA A 58 3.52 -1.08 -8.15
C ALA A 58 3.11 -2.17 -9.15
N ILE A 59 2.07 -1.95 -9.96
CA ILE A 59 1.63 -2.87 -11.02
C ILE A 59 2.73 -3.05 -12.08
N LEU A 60 3.30 -1.93 -12.56
CA LEU A 60 4.35 -1.96 -13.59
C LEU A 60 5.64 -2.62 -13.10
N LEU A 61 5.99 -2.40 -11.82
CA LEU A 61 7.20 -2.98 -11.22
C LEU A 61 7.01 -4.41 -10.73
N ALA A 62 5.77 -4.90 -10.62
CA ALA A 62 5.45 -6.22 -10.11
C ALA A 62 6.25 -7.33 -10.83
N TYR A 63 6.17 -7.35 -12.16
CA TYR A 63 6.87 -8.33 -12.98
C TYR A 63 8.39 -8.15 -12.97
N PRO A 64 8.97 -7.01 -13.39
CA PRO A 64 10.42 -6.89 -13.57
C PRO A 64 11.19 -7.02 -12.26
N MET A 65 10.63 -6.56 -11.13
CA MET A 65 11.30 -6.71 -9.84
C MET A 65 11.24 -8.16 -9.36
N VAL A 66 10.06 -8.79 -9.40
CA VAL A 66 9.93 -10.17 -8.91
C VAL A 66 10.71 -11.15 -9.79
N SER A 67 10.79 -10.94 -11.11
CA SER A 67 11.58 -11.79 -12.00
C SER A 67 13.08 -11.76 -11.67
N ILE A 68 13.62 -10.60 -11.31
CA ILE A 68 15.02 -10.48 -10.87
C ILE A 68 15.21 -11.15 -9.51
N ILE A 69 14.23 -11.00 -8.60
CA ILE A 69 14.32 -11.51 -7.23
C ILE A 69 14.39 -13.05 -7.19
N VAL A 70 13.62 -13.72 -8.04
CA VAL A 70 13.53 -15.19 -8.03
C VAL A 70 14.64 -15.87 -8.85
N ASP A 71 15.39 -15.11 -9.64
CA ASP A 71 16.41 -15.65 -10.54
C ASP A 71 17.80 -15.61 -9.89
N LYS A 72 18.36 -16.82 -9.65
CA LYS A 72 19.67 -17.03 -9.04
C LYS A 72 20.85 -16.57 -9.90
N SER A 73 20.64 -16.33 -11.19
CA SER A 73 21.71 -15.88 -12.09
C SER A 73 22.14 -14.45 -11.83
N TYR A 74 21.29 -13.64 -11.19
CA TYR A 74 21.61 -12.25 -10.83
C TYR A 74 22.53 -12.16 -9.62
N SER A 75 23.32 -11.09 -9.57
CA SER A 75 24.12 -10.77 -8.39
C SER A 75 23.22 -10.52 -7.17
N VAL A 76 23.71 -10.90 -5.98
CA VAL A 76 23.01 -10.67 -4.71
C VAL A 76 22.62 -9.21 -4.55
N GLY A 77 23.49 -8.27 -4.93
CA GLY A 77 23.19 -6.83 -4.90
C GLY A 77 21.99 -6.43 -5.76
N ALA A 78 21.83 -7.01 -6.95
CA ALA A 78 20.68 -6.73 -7.83
C ALA A 78 19.37 -7.29 -7.25
N ILE A 79 19.42 -8.46 -6.64
CA ILE A 79 18.27 -9.10 -5.97
C ILE A 79 17.84 -8.27 -4.76
N MET A 80 18.80 -7.85 -3.92
CA MET A 80 18.53 -6.99 -2.78
C MET A 80 17.98 -5.63 -3.21
N ALA A 81 18.56 -5.00 -4.23
CA ALA A 81 18.07 -3.73 -4.77
C ALA A 81 16.62 -3.85 -5.29
N SER A 82 16.32 -4.94 -6.01
CA SER A 82 14.97 -5.20 -6.52
C SER A 82 13.97 -5.39 -5.38
N LEU A 83 14.33 -6.14 -4.34
CA LEU A 83 13.53 -6.29 -3.11
C LEU A 83 13.29 -4.93 -2.43
N ILE A 84 14.33 -4.10 -2.30
CA ILE A 84 14.25 -2.78 -1.67
C ILE A 84 13.29 -1.87 -2.44
N VAL A 85 13.40 -1.81 -3.76
CA VAL A 85 12.58 -0.96 -4.64
C VAL A 85 11.11 -1.37 -4.56
N ILE A 86 10.81 -2.65 -4.80
CA ILE A 86 9.42 -3.12 -4.78
C ILE A 86 8.80 -3.02 -3.38
N HIS A 87 9.59 -3.23 -2.33
CA HIS A 87 9.12 -3.06 -0.95
C HIS A 87 8.82 -1.59 -0.63
N ASN A 88 9.68 -0.64 -1.01
CA ASN A 88 9.43 0.78 -0.76
C ASN A 88 8.17 1.28 -1.50
N ILE A 89 7.94 0.81 -2.72
CA ILE A 89 6.82 1.29 -3.54
C ILE A 89 5.52 0.55 -3.19
N ALA A 90 5.52 -0.77 -3.32
CA ALA A 90 4.31 -1.58 -3.21
C ALA A 90 3.91 -1.94 -1.77
N VAL A 91 4.76 -1.67 -0.78
CA VAL A 91 4.46 -1.93 0.64
C VAL A 91 4.48 -0.62 1.41
N LEU A 92 5.66 -0.02 1.61
CA LEU A 92 5.81 1.14 2.49
C LEU A 92 5.11 2.38 1.95
N GLY A 93 5.20 2.63 0.65
CA GLY A 93 4.60 3.79 0.02
C GLY A 93 3.07 3.73 0.01
N LEU A 94 2.51 2.58 -0.35
CA LEU A 94 1.06 2.36 -0.24
C LEU A 94 0.58 2.44 1.21
N PHE A 95 1.31 1.84 2.14
CA PHE A 95 0.99 1.92 3.57
C PHE A 95 1.00 3.37 4.07
N ALA A 96 1.99 4.17 3.68
CA ALA A 96 2.06 5.59 4.07
C ALA A 96 0.81 6.36 3.60
N LEU A 97 0.48 6.25 2.32
CA LEU A 97 -0.66 6.93 1.74
C LEU A 97 -1.99 6.46 2.35
N GLU A 98 -2.12 5.16 2.63
CA GLU A 98 -3.30 4.56 3.27
C GLU A 98 -3.58 5.20 4.63
N ASN A 99 -2.55 5.27 5.48
CA ASN A 99 -2.69 5.81 6.82
C ASN A 99 -3.10 7.28 6.83
N ILE A 100 -2.54 8.07 5.92
CA ILE A 100 -2.87 9.50 5.77
C ILE A 100 -4.31 9.66 5.29
N THR A 101 -4.66 8.94 4.23
CA THR A 101 -5.96 9.06 3.58
C THR A 101 -7.09 8.59 4.49
N MET A 102 -6.88 7.53 5.27
CA MET A 102 -7.84 7.05 6.26
C MET A 102 -8.19 8.10 7.33
N ALA A 103 -7.22 8.91 7.76
CA ALA A 103 -7.47 9.94 8.76
C ALA A 103 -8.42 11.04 8.24
N GLU A 104 -8.41 11.30 6.93
CA GLU A 104 -9.21 12.35 6.28
C GLU A 104 -10.58 11.83 5.80
N ILE A 105 -10.68 10.56 5.40
CA ILE A 105 -11.93 9.92 4.96
C ILE A 105 -12.96 9.84 6.09
N PHE A 106 -12.56 9.42 7.29
CA PHE A 106 -13.50 9.16 8.38
C PHE A 106 -13.76 10.39 9.25
N GLY A 107 -15.03 10.63 9.56
CA GLY A 107 -15.50 11.69 10.45
C GLY A 107 -15.07 11.48 11.90
N SER A 108 -14.92 12.58 12.64
CA SER A 108 -14.36 12.58 14.00
C SER A 108 -15.15 11.71 14.99
N ARG A 109 -16.46 11.55 14.79
CA ARG A 109 -17.36 10.82 15.69
C ARG A 109 -16.95 9.35 15.90
N ASN A 110 -16.55 8.67 14.82
CA ASN A 110 -16.22 7.25 14.84
C ASN A 110 -14.89 6.94 14.13
N ARG A 111 -14.02 7.95 13.95
CA ARG A 111 -12.78 7.85 13.15
C ARG A 111 -11.95 6.63 13.52
N PHE A 112 -11.54 6.52 14.79
CA PHE A 112 -10.65 5.45 15.23
C PHE A 112 -11.28 4.06 15.08
N THR A 113 -12.58 3.92 15.39
CA THR A 113 -13.30 2.65 15.25
C THR A 113 -13.40 2.24 13.79
N ARG A 114 -13.78 3.15 12.89
CA ARG A 114 -13.89 2.87 11.45
C ARG A 114 -12.52 2.55 10.83
N MET A 115 -11.47 3.31 11.20
CA MET A 115 -10.10 3.04 10.78
C MET A 115 -9.64 1.65 11.22
N ALA A 116 -9.89 1.26 12.48
CA ALA A 116 -9.52 -0.04 13.00
C ALA A 116 -10.25 -1.17 12.26
N ILE A 117 -11.58 -1.07 12.11
CA ILE A 117 -12.39 -2.07 11.41
C ILE A 117 -11.89 -2.25 9.97
N SER A 118 -11.65 -1.16 9.25
CA SER A 118 -11.15 -1.23 7.87
C SER A 118 -9.77 -1.85 7.77
N LYS A 119 -8.84 -1.49 8.67
CA LYS A 119 -7.48 -2.05 8.69
C LYS A 119 -7.46 -3.53 9.06
N GLU A 120 -8.20 -3.94 10.08
CA GLU A 120 -8.26 -5.34 10.48
C GLU A 120 -8.93 -6.20 9.40
N THR A 121 -9.99 -5.69 8.75
CA THR A 121 -10.65 -6.41 7.66
C THR A 121 -9.71 -6.56 6.46
N GLY A 122 -9.04 -5.49 6.03
CA GLY A 122 -8.07 -5.53 4.92
C GLY A 122 -6.85 -6.37 5.26
N GLY A 123 -6.32 -6.21 6.47
CA GLY A 123 -5.18 -6.96 7.01
C GLY A 123 -5.45 -8.45 7.11
N LEU A 124 -6.64 -8.87 7.54
CA LEU A 124 -7.02 -10.28 7.58
C LEU A 124 -6.96 -10.93 6.19
N VAL A 125 -7.45 -10.23 5.16
CA VAL A 125 -7.44 -10.72 3.77
C VAL A 125 -6.02 -10.71 3.19
N ALA A 126 -5.31 -9.60 3.31
CA ALA A 126 -4.02 -9.41 2.64
C ALA A 126 -2.85 -10.08 3.38
N VAL A 127 -2.82 -10.02 4.72
CA VAL A 127 -1.73 -10.54 5.56
C VAL A 127 -2.06 -11.92 6.10
N GLY A 128 -3.31 -12.17 6.48
CA GLY A 128 -3.76 -13.48 6.95
C GLY A 128 -3.82 -14.50 5.82
N PHE A 129 -4.75 -14.32 4.88
CA PHE A 129 -4.95 -15.27 3.77
C PHE A 129 -3.93 -15.12 2.64
N GLY A 130 -3.36 -13.94 2.43
CA GLY A 130 -2.46 -13.66 1.31
C GLY A 130 -1.29 -14.65 1.19
N PRO A 131 -0.46 -14.87 2.23
CA PRO A 131 0.64 -15.84 2.17
C PRO A 131 0.19 -17.28 1.96
N VAL A 132 -0.96 -17.68 2.53
CA VAL A 132 -1.51 -19.02 2.38
C VAL A 132 -1.94 -19.28 0.93
N LEU A 133 -2.70 -18.34 0.36
CA LEU A 133 -3.12 -18.41 -1.05
C LEU A 133 -1.93 -18.39 -2.00
N ALA A 134 -0.93 -17.53 -1.73
CA ALA A 134 0.30 -17.50 -2.52
C ALA A 134 1.05 -18.85 -2.47
N GLY A 135 1.13 -19.48 -1.29
CA GLY A 135 1.72 -20.80 -1.12
C GLY A 135 0.99 -21.88 -1.91
N ILE A 136 -0.34 -21.92 -1.81
CA ILE A 136 -1.18 -22.88 -2.54
C ILE A 136 -0.99 -22.71 -4.05
N PHE A 137 -1.11 -21.48 -4.57
CA PHE A 137 -0.99 -21.26 -6.01
C PHE A 137 0.41 -21.50 -6.53
N CYS A 138 1.46 -21.10 -5.81
CA CYS A 138 2.85 -21.40 -6.20
C CYS A 138 3.11 -22.92 -6.20
N ASN A 139 2.55 -23.66 -5.24
CA ASN A 139 2.68 -25.11 -5.19
C ASN A 139 1.93 -25.80 -6.34
N MET A 140 0.69 -25.39 -6.61
CA MET A 140 -0.13 -25.94 -7.71
C MET A 140 0.45 -25.65 -9.10
N THR A 141 0.98 -24.45 -9.31
CA THR A 141 1.54 -24.04 -10.62
C THR A 141 2.99 -24.46 -10.80
N GLY A 142 3.69 -24.84 -9.72
CA GLY A 142 5.13 -25.06 -9.73
C GLY A 142 5.94 -23.83 -10.13
N SER A 143 5.37 -22.62 -10.00
CA SER A 143 5.94 -21.39 -10.52
C SER A 143 5.77 -20.21 -9.58
N TRP A 144 6.56 -19.16 -9.80
CA TRP A 144 6.52 -17.90 -9.05
C TRP A 144 5.53 -16.88 -9.62
N TRP A 145 4.94 -17.14 -10.80
CA TRP A 145 3.92 -16.30 -11.44
C TRP A 145 2.75 -15.88 -10.52
N PRO A 146 2.22 -16.76 -9.64
CA PRO A 146 1.16 -16.36 -8.71
C PRO A 146 1.54 -15.20 -7.80
N ILE A 147 2.83 -15.04 -7.44
CA ILE A 147 3.30 -13.92 -6.62
C ILE A 147 3.05 -12.59 -7.35
N VAL A 148 3.40 -12.54 -8.63
CA VAL A 148 3.18 -11.35 -9.49
C VAL A 148 1.70 -11.11 -9.69
N ALA A 149 0.94 -12.16 -10.02
CA ALA A 149 -0.50 -12.05 -10.24
C ALA A 149 -1.22 -11.48 -9.02
N MET A 150 -0.90 -11.99 -7.81
CA MET A 150 -1.48 -11.48 -6.57
C MET A 150 -1.06 -10.03 -6.28
N LEU A 151 0.20 -9.66 -6.53
CA LEU A 151 0.68 -8.29 -6.36
C LEU A 151 -0.11 -7.34 -7.28
N ILE A 152 -0.23 -7.68 -8.57
CA ILE A 152 -1.00 -6.90 -9.55
C ILE A 152 -2.47 -6.82 -9.12
N CYS A 153 -3.09 -7.93 -8.71
CA CYS A 153 -4.48 -7.94 -8.25
C CYS A 153 -4.70 -7.00 -7.05
N TYR A 154 -3.86 -7.08 -6.02
CA TYR A 154 -4.00 -6.20 -4.85
C TYR A 154 -3.77 -4.74 -5.19
N SER A 155 -2.75 -4.42 -5.99
CA SER A 155 -2.50 -3.04 -6.44
C SER A 155 -3.60 -2.53 -7.39
N SER A 156 -4.26 -3.42 -8.15
CA SER A 156 -5.40 -3.04 -8.99
C SER A 156 -6.65 -2.72 -8.17
N ILE A 157 -6.89 -3.46 -7.07
CA ILE A 157 -7.96 -3.14 -6.11
C ILE A 157 -7.66 -1.80 -5.42
N GLY A 158 -6.41 -1.56 -5.04
CA GLY A 158 -5.96 -0.27 -4.49
C GLY A 158 -6.14 0.88 -5.50
N LEU A 159 -5.78 0.65 -6.76
CA LEU A 159 -5.97 1.62 -7.84
C LEU A 159 -7.45 1.94 -8.07
N LEU A 160 -8.30 0.92 -8.16
CA LEU A 160 -9.75 1.10 -8.33
C LEU A 160 -10.34 1.87 -7.15
N SER A 161 -9.94 1.53 -5.92
CA SER A 161 -10.35 2.27 -4.72
C SER A 161 -9.93 3.75 -4.80
N ALA A 162 -8.69 4.03 -5.21
CA ALA A 162 -8.22 5.40 -5.39
C ALA A 162 -8.97 6.15 -6.50
N LEU A 163 -9.39 5.47 -7.56
CA LEU A 163 -10.20 6.06 -8.63
C LEU A 163 -11.63 6.38 -8.18
N LEU A 164 -12.21 5.61 -7.27
CA LEU A 164 -13.58 5.84 -6.77
C LEU A 164 -13.63 6.78 -5.56
N MET A 165 -12.53 6.95 -4.85
CA MET A 165 -12.44 7.77 -3.66
C MET A 165 -12.63 9.27 -3.97
N PRO A 166 -13.39 10.02 -3.14
CA PRO A 166 -13.46 11.46 -3.23
C PRO A 166 -12.10 12.10 -2.88
N GLU A 167 -11.83 13.29 -3.40
CA GLU A 167 -10.65 14.04 -2.95
C GLU A 167 -10.91 14.56 -1.53
N VAL A 168 -10.06 14.15 -0.59
CA VAL A 168 -10.19 14.43 0.85
C VAL A 168 -9.14 15.40 1.38
N ARG A 169 -8.26 15.90 0.50
CA ARG A 169 -7.24 16.89 0.83
C ARG A 169 -7.79 18.04 1.66
N ASP A 170 -7.09 18.32 2.76
CA ASP A 170 -7.31 19.47 3.65
C ASP A 170 -8.75 19.55 4.20
N ARG A 171 -9.46 18.41 4.25
CA ARG A 171 -10.78 18.30 4.86
C ARG A 171 -10.69 18.58 6.35
N ASP A 172 -11.61 19.39 6.86
CA ASP A 172 -11.69 19.70 8.30
C ASP A 172 -11.92 18.40 9.10
N LEU A 173 -10.92 18.06 9.90
CA LEU A 173 -10.88 16.85 10.69
C LEU A 173 -11.88 16.87 11.86
N SER A 174 -12.48 18.02 12.18
CA SER A 174 -13.52 18.14 13.21
C SER A 174 -14.91 17.70 12.73
N LEU A 175 -15.12 17.62 11.41
CA LEU A 175 -16.41 17.21 10.82
C LEU A 175 -16.84 15.84 11.35
N LEU A 176 -18.11 15.74 11.76
CA LEU A 176 -18.67 14.55 12.37
C LEU A 176 -18.93 13.44 11.36
N ASP A 177 -19.32 13.82 10.13
CA ASP A 177 -19.70 12.89 9.06
C ASP A 177 -18.48 12.37 8.30
N ASP A 178 -18.64 11.27 7.55
CA ASP A 178 -17.58 10.75 6.70
C ASP A 178 -17.52 11.52 5.37
N ALA A 179 -16.37 11.46 4.67
CA ALA A 179 -16.21 12.13 3.38
C ALA A 179 -17.19 11.62 2.31
N ALA A 180 -17.63 10.35 2.41
CA ALA A 180 -18.63 9.77 1.51
C ALA A 180 -20.06 10.20 1.83
N ASP A 181 -20.34 10.57 3.09
CA ASP A 181 -21.67 10.93 3.58
C ASP A 181 -21.93 12.45 3.55
N ALA A 182 -20.94 13.24 3.10
CA ALA A 182 -21.03 14.70 3.01
C ALA A 182 -22.16 15.11 2.07
N THR A 183 -23.34 15.32 2.65
CA THR A 183 -24.49 15.89 1.96
C THR A 183 -24.16 17.34 1.58
N PRO A 184 -24.49 17.84 0.38
CA PRO A 184 -24.22 19.22 0.00
C PRO A 184 -25.17 20.18 0.73
N GLN A 185 -25.05 20.33 2.04
CA GLN A 185 -25.88 21.22 2.85
C GLN A 185 -25.07 21.84 3.99
N HIS A 186 -24.34 22.93 3.68
CA HIS A 186 -24.29 24.14 4.51
C HIS A 186 -23.62 25.30 3.75
N ARG A 187 -24.21 25.75 2.63
CA ARG A 187 -23.87 27.07 2.04
C ARG A 187 -24.84 28.19 2.46
N THR A 188 -25.76 27.91 3.37
CA THR A 188 -26.73 28.86 3.90
C THR A 188 -26.64 28.85 5.42
N VAL A 189 -25.96 29.85 5.99
CA VAL A 189 -26.42 30.78 7.05
C VAL A 189 -25.16 31.55 7.53
N ARG A 190 -24.75 32.58 6.78
CA ARG A 190 -23.90 33.65 7.33
C ARG A 190 -24.14 35.00 6.62
N SER A 191 -25.38 35.25 6.21
CA SER A 191 -25.81 36.52 5.59
C SER A 191 -26.95 37.16 6.38
N GLY A 192 -26.83 37.26 7.70
CA GLY A 192 -27.92 37.78 8.51
C GLY A 192 -27.58 38.08 9.96
N GLN A 193 -26.46 38.75 10.24
CA GLN A 193 -26.24 39.48 11.50
C GLN A 193 -25.28 40.65 11.26
N LEU A 194 -25.75 41.65 10.52
CA LEU A 194 -25.27 43.03 10.60
C LEU A 194 -26.46 43.95 10.26
N THR A 195 -27.28 44.22 11.27
CA THR A 195 -28.13 45.41 11.37
C THR A 195 -27.95 45.95 12.78
#